data_AF-A0A7S2C437-F1
#
_entry.id   AF-A0A7S2C437-F1
#
_cell.length_a   1.000
_cell.length_b   1.000
_cell.length_c   1.000
_cell.angle_alpha   90.00
_cell.angle_beta   90.00
_cell.angle_gamma   90.00
#
_symmetry.space_group_name_H-M   'P 1'
#
loop_
_entity.id
_entity.type
_entity.pdbx_description
1 polymer ?
#
loop_
_entity_poly.entity_id
_entity_poly.type
_entity_poly.pdbx_seq_one_letter_code
_entity_poly.pdbx_strand_id
1 'polypeptide(L)'
;RTVAATAMNSESSRSHLVLIIRIVSVNRETKEQLRGKILICDLAGSERLKKSQVEAHMQKEAIEINKSLTALGDVIEGLTKGAKVIPYRNHKLTQLMQDALGGTAKTLMFVNCSPANSNLDETLMSLKYAARAKKITNQAAKKG
;
A
#
# COMPACT_ATOMS: atom_id res chain seq x y z
N ARG A 1 -17.27 9.65 1.48
CA ARG A 1 -17.32 8.25 1.00
C ARG A 1 -18.74 8.04 0.48
N THR A 2 -18.91 8.05 -0.83
CA THR A 2 -20.21 7.79 -1.46
C THR A 2 -20.35 6.28 -1.62
N VAL A 3 -21.44 5.71 -1.11
CA VAL A 3 -21.71 4.27 -1.16
C VAL A 3 -22.96 4.11 -2.01
N ALA A 4 -22.81 3.66 -3.25
CA ALA A 4 -23.89 3.15 -4.06
C ALA A 4 -23.42 1.82 -4.66
N ALA A 5 -24.13 0.75 -4.31
CA ALA A 5 -23.80 -0.62 -4.68
C ALA A 5 -24.51 -0.99 -5.99
N THR A 6 -23.80 -1.64 -6.94
CA THR A 6 -24.19 -2.93 -7.55
C THR A 6 -23.22 -3.37 -8.67
N ALA A 7 -23.19 -4.69 -8.92
CA ALA A 7 -22.48 -5.45 -9.97
C ALA A 7 -20.94 -5.42 -9.93
N MET A 8 -20.36 -6.06 -8.92
CA MET A 8 -18.93 -6.39 -8.77
C MET A 8 -18.00 -5.17 -8.62
N ASN A 9 -18.09 -4.50 -7.46
CA ASN A 9 -17.11 -3.54 -6.92
C ASN A 9 -16.43 -2.61 -7.93
N SER A 10 -17.17 -1.94 -8.82
CA SER A 10 -16.51 -1.25 -9.94
C SER A 10 -15.75 0.02 -9.55
N GLU A 11 -16.13 0.72 -8.48
CA GLU A 11 -15.53 2.03 -8.14
C GLU A 11 -14.60 1.98 -6.91
N SER A 12 -14.93 1.22 -5.86
CA SER A 12 -14.08 1.12 -4.66
C SER A 12 -12.86 0.22 -4.84
N SER A 13 -12.89 -0.74 -5.76
CA SER A 13 -11.72 -1.59 -6.07
C SER A 13 -10.67 -0.88 -6.92
N ARG A 14 -10.94 0.35 -7.34
CA ARG A 14 -10.17 1.07 -8.37
C ARG A 14 -9.48 2.33 -7.90
N SER A 15 -9.53 2.64 -6.62
CA SER A 15 -8.81 3.77 -6.05
C SER A 15 -8.14 3.39 -4.75
N HIS A 16 -7.02 4.08 -4.46
CA HIS A 16 -6.34 3.96 -3.16
C HIS A 16 -6.84 5.08 -2.26
N LEU A 17 -7.14 4.76 -1.00
CA LEU A 17 -7.40 5.76 0.03
C LEU A 17 -6.19 5.89 0.93
N VAL A 18 -5.69 7.11 1.08
CA VAL A 18 -4.59 7.43 2.00
C VAL A 18 -5.09 8.45 3.02
N LEU A 19 -5.06 8.09 4.30
CA LEU A 19 -5.36 8.97 5.42
C LEU A 19 -4.08 9.19 6.25
N ILE A 20 -3.74 10.46 6.48
CA ILE A 20 -2.59 10.84 7.31
C ILE A 20 -3.07 11.65 8.50
N ILE A 21 -2.88 11.10 9.69
CA ILE A 21 -3.14 11.79 10.96
C ILE A 21 -1.80 12.19 11.56
N ARG A 22 -1.60 13.49 11.78
CA ARG A 22 -0.41 14.03 12.45
C ARG A 22 -0.79 14.37 13.88
N ILE A 23 0.02 13.91 14.83
CA ILE A 23 -0.21 14.10 16.25
C ILE A 23 0.95 14.92 16.80
N VAL A 24 0.63 15.98 17.53
CA VAL A 24 1.61 16.74 18.30
C VAL A 24 1.15 16.68 19.75
N SER A 25 1.99 16.12 20.61
CA SER A 25 1.78 16.12 22.06
C SER A 25 2.81 17.05 22.70
N VAL A 26 2.39 17.84 23.67
CA VAL A 26 3.26 18.76 24.40
C VAL A 26 3.17 18.42 25.88
N ASN A 27 4.30 18.07 26.48
CA ASN A 27 4.38 17.94 27.92
C ASN A 27 4.28 19.34 28.53
N ARG A 28 3.28 19.57 29.40
CA ARG A 28 3.01 20.90 29.95
C ARG A 28 4.05 21.37 30.96
N GLU A 29 4.72 20.43 31.62
CA GLU A 29 5.76 20.67 32.62
C GLU A 29 7.12 20.88 31.95
N THR A 30 7.58 19.92 31.14
CA THR A 30 8.90 19.97 30.50
C THR A 30 8.92 20.82 29.22
N LYS A 31 7.76 21.20 28.68
CA LYS A 31 7.56 21.83 27.36
C LYS A 31 8.05 20.99 26.18
N GLU A 32 8.48 19.75 26.40
CA GLU A 32 8.91 18.84 25.34
C GLU A 32 7.76 18.54 24.39
N GLN A 33 8.06 18.49 23.09
CA GLN A 33 7.10 18.13 22.06
C GLN A 33 7.40 16.73 21.54
N LEU A 34 6.36 15.91 21.42
CA LEU A 34 6.41 14.65 20.70
C LEU A 34 5.58 14.77 19.43
N ARG A 35 6.17 14.38 18.29
CA ARG A 35 5.48 14.37 17.00
C ARG A 35 5.29 12.94 16.51
N GLY A 36 4.05 12.58 16.24
CA GLY A 36 3.65 11.29 15.68
C GLY A 36 2.97 11.44 14.33
N LYS A 37 3.04 10.37 13.52
CA LYS A 37 2.28 10.25 12.27
C LYS A 37 1.64 8.87 12.23
N ILE A 38 0.33 8.83 11.97
CA ILE A 38 -0.39 7.61 11.63
C ILE A 38 -0.74 7.70 10.15
N LEU A 39 -0.29 6.73 9.39
CA LEU A 39 -0.61 6.55 7.97
C LEU A 39 -1.53 5.33 7.86
N ILE A 40 -2.74 5.53 7.36
CA ILE A 40 -3.68 4.45 7.04
C ILE A 40 -3.83 4.45 5.53
N CYS A 41 -3.57 3.30 4.90
CA CYS A 41 -3.69 3.13 3.47
C CYS A 41 -4.63 1.96 3.18
N ASP A 42 -5.69 2.21 2.43
CA ASP A 42 -6.54 1.19 1.83
C ASP A 42 -6.17 1.12 0.34
N LEU A 43 -5.74 -0.06 -0.10
CA LEU A 43 -5.21 -0.25 -1.45
C LEU A 43 -6.30 -0.81 -2.37
N ALA A 44 -6.28 -0.33 -3.61
CA ALA A 44 -7.08 -0.88 -4.69
C ALA A 44 -6.81 -2.38 -4.90
N GLY A 45 -7.72 -3.05 -5.60
CA GLY A 45 -7.63 -4.47 -5.91
C GLY A 45 -6.33 -4.83 -6.63
N SER A 46 -5.72 -5.97 -6.24
CA SER A 46 -4.46 -6.46 -6.83
C SER A 46 -4.67 -7.36 -8.05
N GLU A 47 -5.92 -7.58 -8.46
CA GLU A 47 -6.28 -8.48 -9.53
C GLU A 47 -5.79 -8.01 -10.91
N ARG A 48 -5.38 -8.98 -11.73
CA ARG A 48 -4.84 -8.72 -13.07
C ARG A 48 -5.94 -8.51 -14.11
N LEU A 49 -5.70 -7.56 -15.01
CA LEU A 49 -6.61 -7.19 -16.10
C LEU A 49 -6.98 -8.34 -17.06
N LYS A 50 -6.16 -9.39 -17.15
CA LYS A 50 -6.43 -10.52 -18.06
C LYS A 50 -7.72 -11.29 -17.72
N LYS A 51 -8.25 -11.16 -16.51
CA LYS A 51 -9.54 -11.77 -16.11
C LYS A 51 -10.74 -10.86 -16.36
N SER A 52 -10.54 -9.57 -16.66
CA SER A 52 -11.63 -8.62 -16.82
C SER A 52 -11.81 -8.26 -18.30
N GLN A 53 -12.95 -8.65 -18.89
CA GLN A 53 -13.36 -8.26 -20.24
C GLN A 53 -13.77 -6.77 -20.25
N VAL A 54 -12.84 -5.86 -20.00
CA VAL A 54 -13.14 -4.43 -19.85
C VAL A 54 -12.97 -3.67 -21.15
N GLU A 55 -13.93 -2.79 -21.41
CA GLU A 55 -13.93 -1.83 -22.51
C GLU A 55 -12.70 -0.90 -22.48
N ALA A 56 -12.31 -0.35 -23.63
CA ALA A 56 -11.06 0.39 -23.82
C ALA A 56 -10.82 1.56 -22.83
N HIS A 57 -11.87 2.22 -22.35
CA HIS A 57 -11.75 3.30 -21.35
C HIS A 57 -11.40 2.76 -19.95
N MET A 58 -12.01 1.65 -19.57
CA MET A 58 -11.76 0.94 -18.31
C MET A 58 -10.37 0.29 -18.29
N GLN A 59 -9.83 -0.08 -19.45
CA GLN A 59 -8.47 -0.59 -19.57
C GLN A 59 -7.42 0.44 -19.13
N LYS A 60 -7.58 1.73 -19.49
CA LYS A 60 -6.64 2.78 -19.11
C LYS A 60 -6.60 3.01 -17.60
N GLU A 61 -7.77 3.07 -16.97
CA GLU A 61 -7.89 3.21 -15.51
C GLU A 61 -7.25 2.03 -14.78
N ALA A 62 -7.56 0.82 -15.24
CA ALA A 62 -7.09 -0.40 -14.63
C ALA A 62 -5.57 -0.63 -14.83
N ILE A 63 -4.98 -0.07 -15.89
CA ILE A 63 -3.53 0.03 -16.07
C ILE A 63 -2.90 0.96 -15.04
N GLU A 64 -3.46 2.16 -14.81
CA GLU A 64 -2.92 3.12 -13.85
C GLU A 64 -3.03 2.62 -12.40
N ILE A 65 -4.09 1.90 -12.05
CA ILE A 65 -4.20 1.22 -10.74
C ILE A 65 -3.08 0.19 -10.57
N ASN A 66 -2.91 -0.70 -11.55
CA ASN A 66 -1.88 -1.73 -11.49
C ASN A 66 -0.45 -1.14 -11.49
N LYS A 67 -0.24 0.03 -12.10
CA LYS A 67 1.06 0.73 -12.06
C LYS A 67 1.47 1.11 -10.65
N SER A 68 0.53 1.58 -9.82
CA SER A 68 0.80 1.91 -8.43
C SER A 68 1.19 0.69 -7.58
N LEU A 69 0.51 -0.44 -7.76
CA LEU A 69 0.80 -1.70 -7.07
C LEU A 69 2.08 -2.37 -7.59
N THR A 70 2.36 -2.22 -8.89
CA THR A 70 3.63 -2.66 -9.50
C THR A 70 4.80 -1.89 -8.90
N ALA A 71 4.72 -0.55 -8.85
CA ALA A 71 5.75 0.27 -8.22
C ALA A 71 5.93 -0.08 -6.73
N LEU A 72 4.84 -0.38 -6.02
CA LEU A 72 4.92 -0.88 -4.64
C LEU A 72 5.66 -2.22 -4.56
N GLY A 73 5.37 -3.14 -5.49
CA GLY A 73 6.11 -4.40 -5.64
C GLY A 73 7.60 -4.21 -5.87
N ASP A 74 7.98 -3.29 -6.77
CA ASP A 74 9.38 -2.96 -7.06
C ASP A 74 10.12 -2.42 -5.84
N VAL A 75 9.45 -1.58 -5.04
CA VAL A 75 10.00 -1.06 -3.77
C VAL A 75 10.25 -2.19 -2.78
N ILE A 76 9.28 -3.09 -2.59
CA ILE A 76 9.43 -4.25 -1.69
C ILE A 76 10.57 -5.15 -2.17
N GLU A 77 10.64 -5.42 -3.47
CA GLU A 77 11.72 -6.22 -4.04
C GLU A 77 13.09 -5.57 -3.84
N GLY A 78 13.22 -4.28 -4.13
CA GLY A 78 14.45 -3.53 -3.92
C GLY A 78 14.90 -3.58 -2.45
N LEU A 79 13.97 -3.38 -1.51
CA LEU A 79 14.25 -3.42 -0.08
C LEU A 79 14.70 -4.81 0.38
N THR A 80 13.99 -5.85 -0.05
CA THR A 80 14.27 -7.23 0.37
C THR A 80 15.54 -7.81 -0.26
N LYS A 81 15.96 -7.29 -1.42
CA LYS A 81 17.23 -7.64 -2.07
C LYS A 81 18.41 -6.76 -1.63
N GLY A 82 18.19 -5.78 -0.76
CA GLY A 82 19.24 -4.85 -0.32
C GLY A 82 19.78 -3.96 -1.45
N ALA A 83 18.92 -3.58 -2.40
CA ALA A 83 19.31 -2.72 -3.50
C ALA A 83 19.81 -1.35 -3.00
N LYS A 84 20.87 -0.83 -3.62
CA LYS A 84 21.46 0.48 -3.25
C LYS A 84 20.50 1.65 -3.44
N VAL A 85 19.63 1.57 -4.44
CA VAL A 85 18.63 2.59 -4.76
C VAL A 85 17.27 1.93 -4.81
N ILE A 86 16.35 2.40 -3.96
CA ILE A 86 14.98 1.92 -3.90
C ILE A 86 14.09 2.83 -4.75
N PRO A 87 13.27 2.28 -5.67
CA PRO A 87 12.54 3.06 -6.67
C PRO A 87 11.26 3.74 -6.14
N TYR A 88 11.31 4.39 -4.98
CA TYR A 88 10.14 5.08 -4.40
C TYR A 88 9.52 6.13 -5.33
N ARG A 89 10.32 6.71 -6.23
CA ARG A 89 9.88 7.77 -7.15
C ARG A 89 9.01 7.27 -8.30
N ASN A 90 8.94 5.96 -8.53
CA ASN A 90 8.18 5.39 -9.64
C ASN A 90 6.66 5.63 -9.54
N HIS A 91 6.14 5.91 -8.33
CA HIS A 91 4.75 6.27 -8.14
C HIS A 91 4.53 7.21 -6.94
N LYS A 92 3.46 8.02 -6.94
CA LYS A 92 3.12 8.90 -5.80
C LYS A 92 2.83 8.11 -4.52
N LEU A 93 2.16 6.97 -4.65
CA LEU A 93 1.87 6.04 -3.54
C LEU A 93 3.16 5.62 -2.82
N THR A 94 4.17 5.18 -3.58
CA THR A 94 5.45 4.71 -3.00
C THR A 94 6.25 5.85 -2.37
N GLN A 95 6.13 7.08 -2.87
CA GLN A 95 6.70 8.26 -2.20
C GLN A 95 6.02 8.55 -0.86
N LEU A 96 4.68 8.45 -0.79
CA LEU A 96 3.92 8.64 0.45
C LEU A 96 4.23 7.57 1.50
N MET A 97 4.51 6.34 1.06
CA MET A 97 4.80 5.18 1.91
C MET A 97 6.29 5.00 2.25
N GLN A 98 7.16 5.94 1.84
CA GLN A 98 8.61 5.80 2.00
C GLN A 98 9.05 5.66 3.47
N ASP A 99 8.32 6.24 4.42
CA ASP A 99 8.62 6.04 5.84
C ASP A 99 8.09 4.71 6.38
N ALA A 100 7.04 4.17 5.76
CA ALA A 100 6.42 2.90 6.14
C ALA A 100 7.16 1.67 5.61
N LEU A 101 7.85 1.78 4.48
CA LEU A 101 8.58 0.67 3.86
C LEU A 101 10.08 0.98 3.88
N GLY A 102 10.86 0.29 4.71
CA GLY A 102 12.31 0.51 4.84
C GLY A 102 12.70 1.83 5.54
N GLY A 103 11.72 2.55 6.09
CA GLY A 103 11.91 3.85 6.73
C GLY A 103 11.87 3.78 8.26
N THR A 104 11.31 4.83 8.87
CA THR A 104 11.31 5.04 10.32
C THR A 104 9.98 4.73 11.01
N ALA A 105 8.95 4.29 10.28
CA ALA A 105 7.66 3.98 10.87
C ALA A 105 7.61 2.56 11.42
N LYS A 106 6.74 2.34 12.42
CA LYS A 106 6.25 1.00 12.74
C LYS A 106 5.12 0.69 11.76
N THR A 107 5.25 -0.39 11.01
CA THR A 107 4.34 -0.71 9.91
C THR A 107 3.67 -2.04 10.13
N LEU A 108 2.35 -2.07 9.94
CA LEU A 108 1.53 -3.28 9.93
C LEU A 108 0.85 -3.37 8.55
N MET A 109 0.89 -4.55 7.95
CA MET A 109 0.24 -4.84 6.68
C MET A 109 -0.83 -5.91 6.89
N PHE A 110 -2.03 -5.63 6.41
CA PHE A 110 -3.10 -6.63 6.27
C PHE A 110 -3.12 -7.16 4.85
N VAL A 111 -3.33 -8.46 4.71
CA VAL A 111 -3.42 -9.14 3.40
C VAL A 111 -4.73 -9.89 3.39
N ASN A 112 -5.68 -9.37 2.63
CA ASN A 112 -7.03 -9.92 2.54
C ASN A 112 -7.11 -10.85 1.32
N CYS A 113 -7.40 -12.13 1.58
CA CYS A 113 -7.52 -13.16 0.54
C CYS A 113 -8.92 -13.76 0.54
N SER A 114 -9.38 -14.20 -0.63
CA SER A 114 -10.65 -14.91 -0.78
C SER A 114 -10.43 -16.42 -0.60
N PRO A 115 -11.31 -17.13 0.14
CA PRO A 115 -11.23 -18.59 0.27
C PRO A 115 -11.74 -19.34 -0.96
N ALA A 116 -12.29 -18.66 -1.98
CA ALA A 116 -12.89 -19.30 -3.13
C ALA A 116 -11.84 -19.93 -4.06
N ASN A 117 -12.11 -21.14 -4.55
CA ASN A 117 -11.20 -21.86 -5.47
C ASN A 117 -10.92 -21.08 -6.76
N SER A 118 -11.89 -20.30 -7.26
CA SER A 118 -11.72 -19.43 -8.44
C SER A 118 -10.68 -18.31 -8.24
N ASN A 119 -10.34 -18.00 -6.98
CA ASN A 119 -9.40 -16.96 -6.57
C ASN A 119 -8.08 -17.53 -6.04
N LEU A 120 -7.81 -18.82 -6.22
CA LEU A 120 -6.61 -19.48 -5.69
C LEU A 120 -5.32 -18.81 -6.20
N ASP A 121 -5.25 -18.51 -7.51
CA ASP A 121 -4.08 -17.88 -8.11
C ASP A 121 -3.81 -16.48 -7.54
N GLU A 122 -4.84 -15.65 -7.41
CA GLU A 122 -4.73 -14.30 -6.85
C GLU A 122 -4.33 -14.36 -5.38
N THR A 123 -4.93 -15.27 -4.61
CA THR A 123 -4.59 -15.52 -3.21
C THR A 123 -3.12 -15.92 -3.06
N LEU A 124 -2.62 -16.82 -3.90
CA LEU A 124 -1.22 -17.23 -3.90
C LEU A 124 -0.28 -16.06 -4.21
N MET A 125 -0.66 -15.18 -5.15
CA MET A 125 0.13 -13.99 -5.47
C MET A 125 0.17 -13.00 -4.29
N SER A 126 -0.96 -12.73 -3.65
CA SER A 126 -1.04 -11.85 -2.48
C SER A 126 -0.24 -12.40 -1.29
N LEU A 127 -0.28 -13.72 -1.04
CA LEU A 127 0.52 -14.34 0.01
C LEU A 127 2.03 -14.30 -0.30
N LYS A 128 2.44 -14.52 -1.56
CA LYS A 128 3.85 -14.35 -1.97
C LYS A 128 4.31 -12.91 -1.78
N TYR A 129 3.46 -11.95 -2.09
CA TYR A 129 3.72 -10.54 -1.87
C TYR A 129 3.91 -10.23 -0.38
N ALA A 130 2.98 -10.69 0.46
CA ALA A 130 3.06 -10.57 1.93
C ALA A 130 4.34 -11.18 2.51
N ALA A 131 4.72 -12.37 2.03
CA ALA A 131 5.93 -13.05 2.47
C ALA A 131 7.20 -12.26 2.15
N ARG A 132 7.23 -11.52 1.03
CA ARG A 132 8.32 -10.58 0.73
C ARG A 132 8.24 -9.35 1.64
N ALA A 133 7.06 -8.73 1.75
CA ALA A 133 6.85 -7.55 2.59
C ALA A 133 7.31 -7.78 4.04
N LYS A 134 7.05 -8.97 4.60
CA LYS A 134 7.47 -9.39 5.94
C LYS A 134 8.99 -9.33 6.18
N LYS A 135 9.81 -9.42 5.12
CA LYS A 135 11.27 -9.36 5.21
C LYS A 135 11.82 -7.93 5.25
N ILE A 136 10.97 -6.92 5.05
CA ILE A 136 11.38 -5.51 5.15
C ILE A 136 11.68 -5.19 6.61
N THR A 137 12.84 -4.56 6.83
CA THR A 137 13.23 -4.07 8.16
C THR A 137 13.17 -2.56 8.17
N ASN A 138 12.44 -2.01 9.14
CA ASN A 138 12.38 -0.57 9.39
C ASN A 138 13.28 -0.20 10.57
N GLN A 139 13.84 1.00 10.53
CA GLN A 139 14.60 1.58 11.63
C GLN A 139 13.67 2.53 12.41
N ALA A 140 12.75 1.95 13.17
CA ALA A 140 11.74 2.72 13.88
C ALA A 140 12.39 3.65 14.93
N ALA A 141 12.22 4.96 14.75
CA ALA A 141 12.81 5.98 15.62
C ALA A 141 11.76 6.99 16.08
N LYS A 142 11.86 7.44 17.35
CA LYS A 142 11.14 8.62 17.80
C LYS A 142 11.86 9.84 17.21
N LYS A 143 11.16 10.67 16.43
CA LYS A 143 11.66 12.01 16.15
C LYS A 143 11.39 12.85 17.40
N GLY A 144 12.47 13.14 18.13
CA GLY A 144 12.46 14.14 19.20
C GLY A 144 12.21 15.54 18.68
#